data_AF-A0A7C9E465-F1
#
_entry.id   AF-A0A7C9E465-F1
#
_cell.length_a   1.000
_cell.length_b   1.000
_cell.length_c   1.000
_cell.angle_alpha   90.00
_cell.angle_beta   90.00
_cell.angle_gamma   90.00
#
_symmetry.space_group_name_H-M   'P 1'
#
loop_
_entity.id
_entity.type
_entity.pdbx_description
1 polymer ?
#
loop_
_entity_poly.entity_id
_entity_poly.type
_entity_poly.pdbx_seq_one_letter_code
_entity_poly.pdbx_strand_id
1 'polypeptide(L)'
;TPTPFLGYGRFDRVQSRSDLIRSLRDDPQFLIESGPSNQSLYIERIQSSKFCLFAYKEEGVELLSAALAHGCVPVVIKDRPIQDLPLMDVIRWSEIALFVGARVGHEELKRV
;
A
#
# COMPACT_ATOMS: atom_id res chain seq x y z
N THR A 1 -1.88 -17.20 -10.65
CA THR A 1 -2.91 -16.47 -11.43
C THR A 1 -2.33 -15.11 -11.75
N PRO A 2 -2.55 -14.51 -12.94
CA PRO A 2 -2.06 -13.16 -13.19
C PRO A 2 -2.65 -12.22 -12.15
N THR A 3 -1.83 -11.38 -11.51
CA THR A 3 -2.32 -10.25 -10.70
C THR A 3 -2.83 -9.18 -11.65
N PRO A 4 -4.15 -8.95 -11.78
CA PRO A 4 -4.70 -7.96 -12.72
C PRO A 4 -4.25 -6.53 -12.42
N PHE A 5 -3.88 -6.23 -11.17
CA PHE A 5 -3.46 -4.91 -10.75
C PHE A 5 -1.98 -4.87 -10.37
N LEU A 6 -1.33 -3.75 -10.72
CA LEU A 6 0.00 -3.42 -10.25
C LEU A 6 -0.02 -3.13 -8.75
N GLY A 7 -1.03 -2.41 -8.27
CA GLY A 7 -1.16 -2.17 -6.83
C GLY A 7 -2.58 -1.93 -6.34
N TYR A 8 -2.80 -2.21 -5.07
CA TYR A 8 -4.04 -1.94 -4.34
C TYR A 8 -3.76 -1.03 -3.16
N GLY A 9 -4.64 -0.05 -2.92
CA GLY A 9 -4.57 0.80 -1.73
C GLY A 9 -5.96 1.22 -1.28
N ARG A 10 -6.14 1.33 0.03
CA ARG A 10 -7.42 1.74 0.62
C ARG A 10 -7.21 2.96 1.51
N PHE A 11 -7.52 4.12 0.93
CA PHE A 11 -7.28 5.41 1.57
C PHE A 11 -8.60 6.05 1.99
N ASP A 12 -8.63 6.62 3.20
CA ASP A 12 -9.79 7.40 3.61
C ASP A 12 -9.90 8.73 2.84
N ARG A 13 -10.91 9.54 3.20
CA ARG A 13 -11.16 10.84 2.57
C ARG A 13 -10.10 11.90 2.85
N VAL A 14 -9.32 11.75 3.93
CA VAL A 14 -8.23 12.67 4.29
C VAL A 14 -7.01 12.35 3.43
N GLN A 15 -6.62 11.07 3.40
CA GLN A 15 -5.49 10.54 2.65
C GLN A 15 -5.66 10.69 1.13
N SER A 16 -6.89 10.54 0.64
CA SER A 16 -7.26 10.73 -0.78
C SER A 16 -7.03 12.16 -1.30
N ARG A 17 -6.71 13.14 -0.43
CA ARG A 17 -6.39 14.51 -0.85
C ARG A 17 -4.94 14.69 -1.31
N SER A 18 -4.06 13.74 -1.00
CA SER A 18 -2.67 13.80 -1.45
C SER A 18 -2.59 13.62 -2.97
N ASP A 19 -1.71 14.40 -3.61
CA ASP A 19 -1.55 14.37 -5.06
C ASP A 19 -1.09 13.00 -5.57
N LEU A 20 -0.26 12.31 -4.78
CA LEU A 20 0.16 10.94 -5.05
C LEU A 20 -1.05 10.00 -5.13
N ILE A 21 -1.89 9.94 -4.09
CA ILE A 21 -3.05 9.05 -4.07
C ILE A 21 -4.06 9.39 -5.17
N ARG A 22 -4.25 10.69 -5.48
CA ARG A 22 -5.08 11.10 -6.61
C ARG A 22 -4.53 10.55 -7.93
N SER A 23 -3.23 10.71 -8.18
CA SER A 23 -2.61 10.21 -9.40
C SER A 23 -2.67 8.68 -9.53
N LEU A 24 -2.58 7.96 -8.41
CA LEU A 24 -2.74 6.51 -8.38
C LEU A 24 -4.18 6.08 -8.68
N ARG A 25 -5.17 6.85 -8.21
CA ARG A 25 -6.58 6.59 -8.49
C ARG A 25 -6.93 6.76 -9.97
N ASP A 26 -6.26 7.69 -10.64
CA ASP A 26 -6.47 7.97 -12.07
C ASP A 26 -5.73 6.95 -12.99
N ASP A 27 -4.89 6.09 -12.42
CA ASP A 27 -4.13 5.08 -13.16
C ASP A 27 -4.85 3.71 -13.12
N PRO A 28 -5.23 3.14 -14.28
CA PRO A 28 -5.99 1.89 -14.35
C PRO A 28 -5.20 0.66 -13.87
N GLN A 29 -3.88 0.75 -13.73
CA GLN A 29 -3.07 -0.33 -13.17
C GLN A 29 -3.23 -0.43 -11.64
N PHE A 30 -3.81 0.58 -10.99
CA PHE A 30 -3.99 0.62 -9.55
C PHE A 30 -5.46 0.57 -9.17
N LEU A 31 -5.76 -0.28 -8.18
CA LEU A 31 -7.08 -0.37 -7.58
C LEU A 31 -7.11 0.46 -6.29
N ILE A 32 -7.66 1.68 -6.36
CA ILE A 32 -7.73 2.58 -5.22
C ILE A 32 -9.17 2.68 -4.69
N GLU A 33 -9.40 2.09 -3.52
CA GLU A 33 -10.69 2.10 -2.85
C GLU A 33 -10.74 3.14 -1.72
N SER A 34 -11.95 3.53 -1.33
CA SER A 34 -12.19 4.43 -0.21
C SER A 34 -13.35 3.93 0.65
N GLY A 35 -13.20 4.00 1.97
CA GLY A 35 -14.22 3.53 2.92
C GLY A 35 -14.01 2.08 3.37
N PRO A 36 -14.93 1.53 4.18
CA PRO A 36 -14.82 0.17 4.70
C PRO A 36 -15.04 -0.87 3.60
N SER A 37 -14.18 -1.88 3.56
CA SER A 37 -14.36 -3.10 2.76
C SER A 37 -14.69 -4.25 3.70
N ASN A 38 -15.54 -5.19 3.26
CA ASN A 38 -15.66 -6.45 3.98
C ASN A 38 -14.35 -7.26 3.84
N GLN A 39 -14.11 -8.17 4.78
CA GLN A 39 -12.83 -8.90 4.87
C GLN A 39 -12.54 -9.74 3.63
N SER A 40 -13.56 -10.42 3.08
CA SER A 40 -13.40 -11.26 1.90
C SER A 40 -12.97 -10.45 0.67
N LEU A 41 -13.59 -9.28 0.45
CA LEU A 41 -13.24 -8.39 -0.66
C LEU A 41 -11.82 -7.83 -0.49
N TYR A 42 -11.44 -7.46 0.74
CA TYR A 42 -10.07 -7.01 1.02
C TYR A 42 -9.03 -8.09 0.66
N ILE A 43 -9.28 -9.34 1.06
CA ILE A 43 -8.40 -10.47 0.73
C ILE A 43 -8.33 -10.70 -0.78
N GLU A 44 -9.45 -10.60 -1.49
CA GLU A 44 -9.48 -10.69 -2.94
C GLU A 44 -8.63 -9.57 -3.60
N ARG A 45 -8.73 -8.32 -3.10
CA ARG A 45 -7.97 -7.18 -3.63
C ARG A 45 -6.46 -7.34 -3.44
N ILE A 46 -6.02 -7.77 -2.26
CA ILE A 46 -4.58 -7.99 -2.01
C ILE A 46 -4.04 -9.17 -2.82
N GLN A 47 -4.81 -10.24 -3.01
CA GLN A 47 -4.41 -11.41 -3.81
C GLN A 47 -4.37 -11.12 -5.32
N SER A 48 -5.13 -10.11 -5.77
CA SER A 48 -5.18 -9.68 -7.17
C SER A 48 -4.18 -8.56 -7.50
N SER A 49 -3.30 -8.19 -6.56
CA SER A 49 -2.37 -7.08 -6.71
C SER A 49 -0.92 -7.50 -6.43
N LYS A 50 0.03 -6.94 -7.19
CA LYS A 50 1.47 -7.16 -6.92
C LYS A 50 1.91 -6.38 -5.67
N PHE A 51 1.49 -5.13 -5.57
CA PHE A 51 1.85 -4.20 -4.50
C PHE A 51 0.65 -3.82 -3.63
N CYS A 52 0.86 -3.72 -2.32
CA CYS A 52 -0.15 -3.23 -1.38
C CYS A 52 0.33 -1.90 -0.81
N LEU A 53 -0.39 -0.83 -1.11
CA LEU A 53 -0.05 0.54 -0.79
C LEU A 53 -0.61 0.89 0.59
N PHE A 54 0.23 1.46 1.44
CA PHE A 54 -0.09 1.84 2.82
C PHE A 54 0.33 3.27 3.10
N ALA A 55 -0.61 4.11 3.54
CA ALA A 55 -0.26 5.44 4.05
C ALA A 55 0.17 5.33 5.52
N TYR A 56 1.45 5.62 5.78
CA TYR A 56 2.02 5.49 7.12
C TYR A 56 1.38 6.46 8.13
N LYS A 57 0.97 5.92 9.30
CA LYS A 57 0.30 6.54 10.45
C LYS A 57 -1.19 6.91 10.32
N GLU A 58 -1.77 6.73 9.14
CA GLU A 58 -3.22 6.80 8.95
C GLU A 58 -3.84 5.39 8.91
N GLU A 59 -3.08 4.42 8.40
CA GLU A 59 -3.45 3.02 8.38
C GLU A 59 -2.81 2.23 9.52
N GLY A 60 -3.58 1.29 10.08
CA GLY A 60 -3.12 0.39 11.13
C GLY A 60 -2.12 -0.65 10.60
N VAL A 61 -1.16 -1.02 11.44
CA VAL A 61 -0.12 -2.00 11.11
C VAL A 61 -0.63 -3.41 10.80
N GLU A 62 -1.89 -3.71 11.14
CA GLU A 62 -2.57 -4.97 10.83
C GLU A 62 -2.72 -5.20 9.32
N LEU A 63 -2.74 -4.15 8.52
CA LEU A 63 -2.88 -4.28 7.07
C LEU A 63 -1.56 -4.75 6.43
N LEU A 64 -0.42 -4.39 7.04
CA LEU A 64 0.90 -4.86 6.62
C LEU A 64 1.06 -6.37 6.83
N SER A 65 0.61 -6.89 7.98
CA SER A 65 0.69 -8.33 8.26
C SER A 65 -0.20 -9.14 7.31
N ALA A 66 -1.39 -8.64 6.98
CA ALA A 66 -2.27 -9.27 6.01
C ALA A 66 -1.66 -9.29 4.59
N ALA A 67 -1.05 -8.19 4.14
CA ALA A 67 -0.38 -8.15 2.83
C ALA A 67 0.75 -9.19 2.75
N LEU A 68 1.60 -9.26 3.79
CA LEU A 68 2.66 -10.26 3.86
C LEU A 68 2.12 -11.69 3.85
N ALA A 69 1.08 -11.97 4.64
CA ALA A 69 0.45 -13.30 4.72
C ALA A 69 -0.17 -13.76 3.39
N HIS A 70 -0.56 -12.81 2.52
CA HIS A 70 -1.20 -13.10 1.23
C HIS A 70 -0.30 -12.82 0.01
N GLY A 71 1.00 -12.60 0.22
CA GLY A 71 1.98 -12.49 -0.86
C GLY A 71 1.95 -11.17 -1.64
N CYS A 72 1.35 -10.12 -1.06
CA CYS A 72 1.31 -8.79 -1.63
C CYS A 72 2.49 -7.96 -1.08
N VAL A 73 3.33 -7.40 -1.95
CA VAL A 73 4.54 -6.67 -1.52
C VAL A 73 4.13 -5.32 -0.90
N PRO A 74 4.45 -5.04 0.38
CA PRO A 74 4.09 -3.78 1.00
C PRO A 74 4.84 -2.59 0.39
N VAL A 75 4.10 -1.53 0.10
CA VAL A 75 4.60 -0.22 -0.29
C VAL A 75 4.14 0.78 0.74
N VAL A 76 5.06 1.27 1.56
CA VAL A 76 4.76 2.22 2.63
C VAL A 76 5.03 3.63 2.12
N ILE A 77 3.95 4.37 1.90
CA ILE A 77 3.93 5.78 1.55
C ILE A 77 4.10 6.58 2.85
N LYS A 78 5.21 7.31 2.96
CA LYS A 78 5.56 8.06 4.17
C LYS A 78 5.85 9.53 3.86
N ASP A 79 5.35 10.42 4.70
CA ASP A 79 5.70 11.84 4.72
C ASP A 79 6.75 12.18 5.78
N ARG A 80 7.07 11.22 6.66
CA ARG A 80 7.98 11.36 7.79
C ARG A 80 8.76 10.07 8.08
N PRO A 81 9.81 10.13 8.90
CA PRO A 81 10.57 8.94 9.30
C PRO A 81 9.67 7.89 9.97
N ILE A 82 9.95 6.63 9.66
CA ILE A 82 9.24 5.49 10.23
C ILE A 82 9.90 5.11 11.55
N GLN A 83 9.08 4.96 12.59
CA GLN A 83 9.55 4.72 13.95
C GLN A 83 8.91 3.49 14.63
N ASP A 84 7.85 2.90 14.04
CA ASP A 84 6.97 1.95 14.74
C ASP A 84 6.37 0.85 13.84
N LEU A 85 7.13 0.26 12.90
CA LEU A 85 6.65 -0.94 12.19
C LEU A 85 6.59 -2.15 13.13
N PRO A 86 5.70 -3.13 12.86
CA PRO A 86 5.63 -4.35 13.65
C PRO A 86 6.93 -5.14 13.60
N LEU A 87 7.32 -5.70 14.74
CA LEU A 87 8.42 -6.66 14.83
C LEU A 87 9.72 -6.13 14.20
N MET A 88 10.01 -4.83 14.33
CA MET A 88 11.22 -4.20 13.77
C MET A 88 12.54 -4.82 14.26
N ASP A 89 12.50 -5.52 15.38
CA ASP A 89 13.59 -6.30 15.96
C ASP A 89 13.80 -7.66 15.26
N VAL A 90 12.78 -8.18 14.58
CA VAL A 90 12.80 -9.48 13.89
C VAL A 90 12.80 -9.32 12.36
N ILE A 91 12.05 -8.35 11.84
CA ILE A 91 11.79 -8.14 10.42
C ILE A 91 12.69 -7.01 9.88
N ARG A 92 13.54 -7.35 8.91
CA ARG A 92 14.27 -6.35 8.11
C ARG A 92 13.36 -5.74 7.06
N TRP A 93 12.55 -4.78 7.45
CA TRP A 93 11.55 -4.14 6.59
C TRP A 93 12.11 -3.54 5.30
N SER A 94 13.36 -3.07 5.32
CA SER A 94 14.06 -2.57 4.13
C SER A 94 14.29 -3.65 3.05
N GLU A 95 14.21 -4.94 3.39
CA GLU A 95 14.38 -6.05 2.45
C GLU A 95 13.05 -6.58 1.91
N ILE A 96 11.92 -6.25 2.55
CA ILE A 96 10.61 -6.85 2.24
C ILE A 96 9.53 -5.83 1.86
N ALA A 97 9.80 -4.53 2.02
CA ALA A 97 8.86 -3.46 1.71
C ALA A 97 9.55 -2.33 0.95
N LEU A 98 8.79 -1.66 0.09
CA LEU A 98 9.22 -0.46 -0.60
C LEU A 98 8.78 0.76 0.19
N PHE A 99 9.69 1.73 0.37
CA PHE A 99 9.39 2.97 1.08
C PHE A 99 9.40 4.13 0.10
N VAL A 100 8.23 4.74 -0.11
CA VAL A 100 8.08 5.85 -1.06
C VAL A 100 7.71 7.11 -0.31
N GLY A 101 8.39 8.21 -0.64
CA GLY A 101 8.08 9.51 -0.08
C GLY A 101 6.74 10.02 -0.64
N ALA A 102 5.88 10.60 0.20
CA ALA A 102 4.59 11.15 -0.25
C ALA A 102 4.72 12.28 -1.30
N ARG A 103 5.91 12.86 -1.45
CA ARG A 103 6.24 13.90 -2.46
C ARG A 103 6.78 13.32 -3.78
N VAL A 104 6.96 12.00 -3.84
CA VAL A 104 7.52 11.30 -4.98
C VAL A 104 6.37 10.77 -5.84
N GLY A 105 6.44 10.98 -7.15
CA GLY A 105 5.35 10.65 -8.08
C GLY A 105 5.18 9.13 -8.30
N HIS A 106 3.97 8.72 -8.73
CA HIS A 106 3.62 7.32 -9.00
C HIS A 106 4.50 6.65 -10.07
N GLU A 107 5.18 7.42 -10.91
CA GLU A 107 6.13 6.91 -11.90
C GLU A 107 7.30 6.14 -11.27
N GLU A 108 7.69 6.44 -10.03
CA GLU A 108 8.70 5.63 -9.33
C GLU A 108 8.16 4.26 -8.92
N LEU A 109 6.86 4.14 -8.62
CA LEU A 109 6.24 2.85 -8.30
C LEU A 109 6.20 1.91 -9.51
N LYS A 110 6.13 2.46 -10.73
CA LYS A 110 6.16 1.69 -11.98
C LYS A 110 7.55 1.19 -12.35
N ARG A 111 8.62 1.77 -11.78
CA ARG A 111 10.02 1.41 -12.10
C ARG A 111 10.52 0.18 -11.34
N VAL A 112 9.73 -0.39 -10.42
CA VAL A 112 10.11 -1.49 -9.51
C VAL A 112 9.54 -2.85 -9.91
#